data_AF-A0A3C0VJS5-F1
#
_entry.id   AF-A0A3C0VJS5-F1
#
_cell.length_a   1.000
_cell.length_b   1.000
_cell.length_c   1.000
_cell.angle_alpha   90.00
_cell.angle_beta   90.00
_cell.angle_gamma   90.00
#
_symmetry.space_group_name_H-M   'P 1'
#
loop_
_entity.id
_entity.type
_entity.pdbx_description
1 polymer ?
#
loop_
_entity_poly.entity_id
_entity_poly.type
_entity_poly.pdbx_seq_one_letter_code
_entity_poly.pdbx_strand_id
1 'polypeptide(L)'
;MTLDRSHTRACFAAAACAASLGALLAPVLAGAADLVPPLPDSGAELYRVACAACHGADGRGAPAGMVGFDVPLPDFTDCNFASREAEADWVTVASEGGPARGFSEIMPAFGDALTAEQLGRVVAYIKGFGECDTWPQGELNLPRALVTTKAFPEDEVVLSTAVTTDGPDKVSNKLVYERRIGATSQVEVVLPFGWNTTRGNDGRAEWTSAVGDIALAGKQVLFHGMRSGSIVSAGGEVILPTGDEDEGFGDGTTVFEPFLAYGQLLPADFFLQFQGGVKIPAKDKDTEDEAFWRGVLGHTFVTGSYGRSWSPMVELLGSRDIERSRDPRWDVVPQLQVSLSTRQHVRLGLGARIPLNHRDEREPVYMVYLLWDTFDGGFFEGW
;
A
#
# COMPACT_ATOMS: atom_id res chain seq x y z
N MET A 1 -44.33 11.41 -62.01
CA MET A 1 -44.06 12.83 -62.33
C MET A 1 -43.36 13.45 -61.14
N THR A 2 -42.04 13.43 -61.15
CA THR A 2 -41.16 14.12 -60.19
C THR A 2 -39.96 14.57 -61.02
N LEU A 3 -39.72 15.89 -61.01
CA LEU A 3 -38.76 16.57 -61.86
C LEU A 3 -37.32 16.29 -61.41
N ASP A 4 -36.50 15.98 -62.40
CA ASP A 4 -35.05 16.03 -62.40
C ASP A 4 -34.57 17.49 -62.51
N ARG A 5 -33.49 17.85 -61.81
CA ARG A 5 -32.84 19.16 -61.89
C ARG A 5 -31.34 18.95 -61.99
N SER A 6 -30.80 19.22 -63.17
CA SER A 6 -29.36 19.38 -63.36
C SER A 6 -29.04 20.60 -64.24
N HIS A 7 -28.05 21.36 -63.77
CA HIS A 7 -27.09 22.25 -64.45
C HIS A 7 -27.56 23.38 -65.38
N THR A 8 -27.08 24.61 -65.12
CA THR A 8 -26.10 25.26 -66.04
C THR A 8 -25.31 26.41 -65.37
N ARG A 9 -24.13 26.68 -65.95
CA ARG A 9 -23.01 27.50 -65.48
C ARG A 9 -23.02 28.94 -66.01
N ALA A 10 -22.35 29.82 -65.25
CA ALA A 10 -21.41 30.91 -65.65
C ALA A 10 -21.86 32.13 -66.49
N CYS A 11 -21.49 33.35 -66.03
CA CYS A 11 -20.50 34.24 -66.67
C CYS A 11 -20.35 35.61 -65.95
N PHE A 12 -19.08 36.05 -65.76
CA PHE A 12 -18.43 37.39 -65.84
C PHE A 12 -19.21 38.69 -65.50
N ALA A 13 -18.65 39.83 -65.02
CA ALA A 13 -17.40 40.29 -64.41
C ALA A 13 -17.55 41.83 -64.18
N ALA A 14 -16.92 42.40 -63.15
CA ALA A 14 -16.55 43.83 -63.01
C ALA A 14 -15.51 43.93 -61.86
N ALA A 15 -14.22 44.25 -62.04
CA ALA A 15 -13.62 45.58 -62.29
C ALA A 15 -14.08 46.63 -61.24
N ALA A 16 -13.25 47.37 -60.48
CA ALA A 16 -11.84 47.73 -60.59
C ALA A 16 -11.31 48.36 -59.28
N CYS A 17 -9.98 48.38 -59.15
CA CYS A 17 -9.11 49.38 -58.50
C CYS A 17 -9.46 49.96 -57.10
N ALA A 18 -8.71 49.53 -56.09
CA ALA A 18 -8.10 50.43 -55.09
C ALA A 18 -6.87 49.74 -54.49
N ALA A 19 -5.70 50.00 -55.07
CA ALA A 19 -4.43 49.58 -54.53
C ALA A 19 -3.90 50.63 -53.53
N SER A 20 -3.22 50.11 -52.51
CA SER A 20 -2.07 50.70 -51.81
C SER A 20 -2.27 51.98 -51.00
N LEU A 21 -2.50 51.83 -49.68
CA LEU A 21 -1.71 52.44 -48.61
C LEU A 21 -2.24 51.93 -47.25
N GLY A 22 -1.44 51.18 -46.49
CA GLY A 22 -1.85 50.73 -45.15
C GLY A 22 -1.21 49.44 -44.62
N ALA A 23 -0.32 48.80 -45.37
CA ALA A 23 0.52 47.71 -44.87
C ALA A 23 1.83 48.30 -44.35
N LEU A 24 1.88 48.78 -43.10
CA LEU A 24 3.11 49.09 -42.35
C LEU A 24 2.72 49.46 -40.90
N LEU A 25 2.18 48.51 -40.12
CA LEU A 25 2.15 48.56 -38.64
C LEU A 25 1.61 47.22 -38.09
N ALA A 26 2.52 46.23 -38.04
CA ALA A 26 2.55 45.00 -37.21
C ALA A 26 3.32 43.93 -38.02
N PRO A 27 4.41 43.32 -37.51
CA PRO A 27 4.42 42.70 -36.18
C PRO A 27 5.71 42.99 -35.38
N VAL A 28 5.57 43.59 -34.19
CA VAL A 28 6.61 43.53 -33.14
C VAL A 28 5.93 43.00 -31.89
N LEU A 29 5.57 41.71 -31.90
CA LEU A 29 5.08 41.00 -30.71
C LEU A 29 5.27 39.47 -30.79
N ALA A 30 6.12 38.98 -31.72
CA ALA A 30 6.39 37.55 -31.89
C ALA A 30 7.73 37.09 -31.26
N GLY A 31 8.38 37.91 -30.42
CA GLY A 31 9.74 37.64 -29.92
C GLY A 31 9.91 37.57 -28.41
N ALA A 32 8.83 37.54 -27.63
CA ALA A 32 8.93 37.56 -26.15
C ALA A 32 8.72 36.20 -25.47
N ALA A 33 8.34 35.15 -26.21
CA ALA A 33 8.10 33.81 -25.65
C ALA A 33 9.35 32.91 -25.61
N ASP A 34 10.43 33.27 -26.32
CA ASP A 34 11.66 32.46 -26.44
C ASP A 34 12.80 32.92 -25.51
N LEU A 35 12.52 33.76 -24.50
CA LEU A 35 13.54 34.33 -23.61
C LEU A 35 13.87 33.45 -22.39
N VAL A 36 13.15 32.35 -22.18
CA VAL A 36 13.45 31.39 -21.11
C VAL A 36 14.09 30.17 -21.77
N PRO A 37 15.36 29.85 -21.48
CA PRO A 37 15.96 28.62 -21.98
C PRO A 37 15.11 27.43 -21.53
N PRO A 38 14.93 26.39 -22.37
CA PRO A 38 14.17 25.21 -21.97
C PRO A 38 14.76 24.66 -20.68
N LEU A 39 13.88 24.19 -19.79
CA LEU A 39 14.32 23.56 -18.55
C LEU A 39 15.25 22.38 -18.87
N PRO A 40 16.24 22.10 -18.01
CA PRO A 40 17.09 20.94 -18.17
C PRO A 40 16.26 19.65 -18.19
N ASP A 41 16.67 18.67 -18.99
CA ASP A 41 15.96 17.39 -19.06
C ASP A 41 16.41 16.41 -17.97
N SER A 42 17.62 16.58 -17.42
CA SER A 42 18.17 15.63 -16.44
C SER A 42 17.60 15.83 -15.03
N GLY A 43 17.32 14.72 -14.33
CA GLY A 43 16.83 14.77 -12.95
C GLY A 43 17.78 15.48 -11.99
N ALA A 44 19.10 15.34 -12.19
CA ALA A 44 20.12 16.00 -11.39
C ALA A 44 20.12 17.53 -11.55
N GLU A 45 19.99 18.02 -12.79
CA GLU A 45 19.95 19.46 -13.05
C GLU A 45 18.64 20.07 -12.56
N LEU A 46 17.52 19.37 -12.77
CA LEU A 46 16.21 19.76 -12.24
C LEU A 46 16.22 19.83 -10.71
N TYR A 47 16.78 18.81 -10.04
CA TYR A 47 16.97 18.82 -8.59
C TYR A 47 17.80 20.03 -8.13
N ARG A 48 18.91 20.32 -8.83
CA ARG A 48 19.80 21.43 -8.48
C ARG A 48 19.10 22.78 -8.55
N VAL A 49 18.21 22.99 -9.52
CA VAL A 49 17.51 24.28 -9.70
C VAL A 49 16.24 24.41 -8.87
N ALA A 50 15.54 23.30 -8.59
CA ALA A 50 14.24 23.32 -7.92
C ALA A 50 14.28 22.92 -6.44
N CYS A 51 15.13 21.97 -6.07
CA CYS A 51 15.04 21.29 -4.77
C CYS A 51 16.25 21.57 -3.85
N ALA A 52 17.45 21.69 -4.41
CA ALA A 52 18.71 21.71 -3.66
C ALA A 52 18.88 22.92 -2.72
N ALA A 53 18.15 24.01 -2.95
CA ALA A 53 18.19 25.19 -2.07
C ALA A 53 17.70 24.87 -0.64
N CYS A 54 16.71 23.98 -0.52
CA CYS A 54 16.24 23.47 0.77
C CYS A 54 16.86 22.11 1.07
N HIS A 55 16.83 21.16 0.13
CA HIS A 55 17.26 19.78 0.40
C HIS A 55 18.77 19.55 0.37
N GLY A 56 19.57 20.59 0.13
CA GLY A 56 21.02 20.51 -0.01
C GLY A 56 21.44 19.99 -1.37
N ALA A 57 22.67 20.28 -1.81
CA ALA A 57 23.19 19.69 -3.05
C ALA A 57 23.56 18.21 -2.89
N ASP A 58 23.78 17.78 -1.65
CA ASP A 58 24.15 16.43 -1.25
C ASP A 58 22.98 15.60 -0.71
N GLY A 59 21.76 16.13 -0.76
CA GLY A 59 20.54 15.42 -0.37
C GLY A 59 20.29 15.31 1.13
N ARG A 60 21.14 15.88 2.00
CA ARG A 60 21.04 15.72 3.46
C ARG A 60 20.08 16.68 4.16
N GLY A 61 19.49 17.62 3.41
CA GLY A 61 18.74 18.74 3.96
C GLY A 61 19.65 19.88 4.41
N ALA A 62 19.30 21.12 4.05
CA ALA A 62 20.01 22.30 4.49
C ALA A 62 19.71 22.60 5.98
N PRO A 63 20.67 23.15 6.74
CA PRO A 63 20.47 23.46 8.15
C PRO A 63 19.44 24.59 8.34
N ALA A 64 18.70 24.57 9.45
CA ALA A 64 17.64 25.54 9.77
C ALA A 64 18.07 27.01 9.59
N GLY A 65 19.31 27.35 9.99
CA GLY A 65 19.86 28.70 9.84
C GLY A 65 20.07 29.18 8.40
N MET A 66 20.09 28.26 7.43
CA MET A 66 20.18 28.57 5.99
C MET A 66 18.81 28.75 5.36
N VAL A 67 17.83 27.93 5.76
CA VAL A 67 16.48 27.92 5.18
C VAL A 67 15.47 28.83 5.91
N GLY A 68 15.78 29.24 7.14
CA GLY A 68 15.00 30.22 7.90
C GLY A 68 13.74 29.65 8.57
N PHE A 69 13.65 28.32 8.73
CA PHE A 69 12.57 27.63 9.44
C PHE A 69 13.09 26.42 10.20
N ASP A 70 12.34 26.00 11.22
CA ASP A 70 12.73 24.92 12.14
C ASP A 70 12.15 23.54 11.77
N VAL A 71 11.37 23.44 10.69
CA VAL A 71 10.86 22.15 10.19
C VAL A 71 12.04 21.31 9.69
N PRO A 72 12.26 20.10 10.25
CA PRO A 72 13.34 19.24 9.80
C PRO A 72 13.16 18.83 8.34
N LEU A 73 14.22 18.94 7.56
CA LEU A 73 14.25 18.47 6.19
C LEU A 73 14.72 17.01 6.16
N PRO A 74 14.15 16.16 5.30
CA PRO A 74 14.56 14.77 5.18
C PRO A 74 15.99 14.64 4.67
N ASP A 75 16.72 13.66 5.20
CA ASP A 75 18.01 13.21 4.67
C ASP A 75 17.77 12.09 3.66
N PHE A 76 17.93 12.41 2.37
CA PHE A 76 17.77 11.45 1.27
C PHE A 76 18.90 10.43 1.16
N THR A 77 19.98 10.60 1.92
CA THR A 77 21.06 9.60 2.04
C THR A 77 20.75 8.54 3.09
N ASP A 78 19.75 8.76 3.97
CA ASP A 78 19.28 7.74 4.91
C ASP A 78 18.39 6.72 4.19
N CYS A 79 18.96 5.54 3.92
CA CYS A 79 18.23 4.45 3.29
C CYS A 79 17.04 3.96 4.10
N ASN A 80 17.04 4.12 5.42
CA ASN A 80 15.87 3.76 6.22
C ASN A 80 14.69 4.68 5.93
N PHE A 81 14.92 5.93 5.51
CA PHE A 81 13.90 6.85 5.07
C PHE A 81 13.62 6.71 3.56
N ALA A 82 14.66 6.85 2.73
CA ALA A 82 14.53 7.02 1.28
C ALA A 82 13.96 5.78 0.54
N SER A 83 14.12 4.58 1.11
CA SER A 83 13.68 3.34 0.46
C SER A 83 12.22 2.98 0.75
N ARG A 84 11.59 3.51 1.80
CA ARG A 84 10.35 2.95 2.34
C ARG A 84 9.09 3.40 1.62
N GLU A 85 9.10 4.63 1.13
CA GLU A 85 7.97 5.19 0.37
C GLU A 85 8.13 4.96 -1.13
N ALA A 86 7.00 4.65 -1.78
CA ALA A 86 6.94 4.46 -3.22
C ALA A 86 7.18 5.80 -3.95
N GLU A 87 7.82 5.77 -5.10
CA GLU A 87 8.11 6.95 -5.94
C GLU A 87 6.87 7.81 -6.20
N ALA A 88 5.69 7.19 -6.33
CA ALA A 88 4.43 7.90 -6.52
C ALA A 88 4.12 8.90 -5.39
N ASP A 89 4.43 8.58 -4.13
CA ASP A 89 4.20 9.47 -2.99
C ASP A 89 5.20 10.64 -2.98
N TRP A 90 6.44 10.40 -3.38
CA TRP A 90 7.44 11.45 -3.56
C TRP A 90 7.06 12.40 -4.69
N VAL A 91 6.62 11.87 -5.82
CA VAL A 91 6.13 12.67 -6.96
C VAL A 91 4.90 13.47 -6.55
N THR A 92 4.01 12.90 -5.74
CA THR A 92 2.85 13.61 -5.18
C THR A 92 3.27 14.81 -4.35
N VAL A 93 4.19 14.63 -3.39
CA VAL A 93 4.70 15.72 -2.55
C VAL A 93 5.46 16.77 -3.37
N ALA A 94 6.23 16.35 -4.37
CA ALA A 94 6.94 17.28 -5.25
C ALA A 94 5.98 18.07 -6.16
N SER A 95 4.92 17.45 -6.66
CA SER A 95 3.92 18.11 -7.51
C SER A 95 3.07 19.08 -6.71
N GLU A 96 2.48 18.64 -5.60
CA GLU A 96 1.41 19.34 -4.89
C GLU A 96 1.86 20.00 -3.58
N GLY A 97 3.13 19.84 -3.22
CA GLY A 97 3.69 20.31 -1.95
C GLY A 97 3.40 19.37 -0.79
N GLY A 98 3.94 19.72 0.37
CA GLY A 98 3.81 18.93 1.60
C GLY A 98 2.36 18.62 2.02
N PRO A 99 1.41 19.57 1.96
CA PRO A 99 0.04 19.35 2.41
C PRO A 99 -0.71 18.22 1.72
N ALA A 100 -0.32 17.85 0.48
CA ALA A 100 -0.95 16.76 -0.26
C ALA A 100 -0.77 15.38 0.41
N ARG A 101 0.22 15.24 1.29
CA ARG A 101 0.43 14.08 2.18
C ARG A 101 0.45 14.48 3.65
N GLY A 102 -0.21 15.60 3.99
CA GLY A 102 -0.29 16.09 5.36
C GLY A 102 1.06 16.45 5.98
N PHE A 103 2.05 16.84 5.17
CA PHE A 103 3.32 17.43 5.60
C PHE A 103 3.23 18.96 5.66
N SER A 104 4.32 19.62 6.03
CA SER A 104 4.39 21.07 6.17
C SER A 104 4.14 21.80 4.84
N GLU A 105 3.39 22.91 4.91
CA GLU A 105 3.20 23.88 3.82
C GLU A 105 4.51 24.52 3.33
N ILE A 106 5.60 24.37 4.09
CA ILE A 106 6.93 24.85 3.71
C ILE A 106 7.48 24.12 2.48
N MET A 107 7.12 22.84 2.29
CA MET A 107 7.45 22.13 1.06
C MET A 107 6.49 22.62 -0.05
N PRO A 108 6.96 23.42 -1.03
CA PRO A 108 6.08 24.03 -2.02
C PRO A 108 5.70 23.03 -3.13
N ALA A 109 4.64 23.36 -3.85
CA ALA A 109 4.18 22.64 -5.04
C ALA A 109 5.02 23.03 -6.27
N PHE A 110 5.52 22.05 -7.02
CA PHE A 110 6.27 22.27 -8.27
C PHE A 110 5.49 21.81 -9.53
N GLY A 111 4.28 21.29 -9.40
CA GLY A 111 3.48 20.73 -10.51
C GLY A 111 3.12 21.73 -11.62
N ASP A 112 3.07 23.02 -11.30
CA ASP A 112 2.86 24.09 -12.31
C ASP A 112 4.14 24.41 -13.11
N ALA A 113 5.31 24.08 -12.56
CA ALA A 113 6.61 24.38 -13.15
C ALA A 113 7.27 23.17 -13.82
N LEU A 114 7.00 21.96 -13.32
CA LEU A 114 7.60 20.70 -13.77
C LEU A 114 6.50 19.71 -14.13
N THR A 115 6.68 19.02 -15.27
CA THR A 115 5.77 17.94 -15.66
C THR A 115 5.94 16.72 -14.76
N ALA A 116 4.93 15.85 -14.70
CA ALA A 116 5.02 14.58 -13.95
C ALA A 116 6.24 13.72 -14.36
N GLU A 117 6.60 13.73 -15.65
CA GLU A 117 7.77 13.01 -16.15
C GLU A 117 9.09 13.64 -15.66
N GLN A 118 9.16 14.97 -15.60
CA GLN A 118 10.30 15.69 -15.03
C GLN A 118 10.42 15.43 -13.52
N LEU A 119 9.30 15.44 -12.80
CA LEU A 119 9.27 15.11 -11.36
C LEU A 119 9.71 13.67 -11.10
N GLY A 120 9.25 12.70 -11.90
CA GLY A 120 9.73 11.31 -11.82
C GLY A 120 11.25 11.22 -12.00
N ARG A 121 11.83 11.96 -12.97
CA ARG A 121 13.29 12.02 -13.12
C ARG A 121 14.01 12.64 -11.91
N VAL A 122 13.43 13.67 -11.29
CA VAL A 122 13.98 14.27 -10.07
C VAL A 122 13.93 13.28 -8.91
N VAL A 123 12.81 12.60 -8.71
CA VAL A 123 12.67 11.61 -7.65
C VAL A 123 13.61 10.42 -7.87
N ALA A 124 13.75 9.94 -9.10
CA ALA A 124 14.73 8.90 -9.44
C ALA A 124 16.17 9.33 -9.10
N TYR A 125 16.52 10.60 -9.32
CA TYR A 125 17.80 11.15 -8.88
C TYR A 125 17.91 11.21 -7.35
N ILE A 126 16.84 11.64 -6.66
CA ILE A 126 16.79 11.70 -5.20
C ILE A 126 16.99 10.32 -4.57
N LYS A 127 16.31 9.28 -5.09
CA LYS A 127 16.48 7.89 -4.63
C LYS A 127 17.89 7.33 -4.86
N GLY A 128 18.72 8.01 -5.66
CA GLY A 128 20.12 7.69 -5.90
C GLY A 128 21.14 8.34 -4.93
N PHE A 129 20.70 9.15 -3.97
CA PHE A 129 21.63 9.78 -3.00
C PHE A 129 22.25 8.77 -2.01
N GLY A 130 21.55 7.69 -1.70
CA GLY A 130 22.03 6.62 -0.83
C GLY A 130 22.33 5.32 -1.58
N GLU A 131 23.26 4.51 -1.06
CA GLU A 131 23.51 3.15 -1.54
C GLU A 131 22.52 2.16 -0.89
N CYS A 132 21.27 2.22 -1.34
CA CYS A 132 20.15 1.53 -0.68
C CYS A 132 19.79 0.16 -1.30
N ASP A 133 20.73 -0.48 -1.99
CA ASP A 133 20.48 -1.73 -2.75
C ASP A 133 19.98 -2.89 -1.89
N THR A 134 20.32 -2.92 -0.60
CA THR A 134 19.85 -3.95 0.34
C THR A 134 18.46 -3.66 0.91
N TRP A 135 17.92 -2.48 0.67
CA TRP A 135 16.64 -2.04 1.21
C TRP A 135 15.54 -2.29 0.18
N PRO A 136 14.52 -3.09 0.51
CA PRO A 136 13.34 -3.23 -0.33
C PRO A 136 12.68 -1.86 -0.53
N GLN A 137 12.41 -1.54 -1.79
CA GLN A 137 11.80 -0.27 -2.19
C GLN A 137 10.29 -0.27 -1.91
N GLY A 138 9.73 0.88 -1.51
CA GLY A 138 8.35 1.05 -1.08
C GLY A 138 7.29 0.65 -2.09
N GLU A 139 7.63 0.64 -3.38
CA GLU A 139 6.79 0.10 -4.44
C GLU A 139 6.44 -1.39 -4.22
N LEU A 140 7.29 -2.13 -3.50
CA LEU A 140 7.05 -3.54 -3.14
C LEU A 140 6.22 -3.69 -1.86
N ASN A 141 5.87 -2.60 -1.17
CA ASN A 141 4.95 -2.59 -0.03
C ASN A 141 3.50 -2.68 -0.52
N LEU A 142 3.10 -3.89 -0.93
CA LEU A 142 1.78 -4.15 -1.46
C LEU A 142 0.69 -3.96 -0.38
N PRO A 143 -0.56 -3.64 -0.74
CA PRO A 143 -1.64 -3.48 0.22
C PRO A 143 -1.83 -4.72 1.12
N ARG A 144 -1.95 -4.51 2.43
CA ARG A 144 -2.25 -5.57 3.41
C ARG A 144 -3.57 -6.28 3.10
N ALA A 145 -3.49 -7.60 2.90
CA ALA A 145 -4.64 -8.50 2.82
C ALA A 145 -5.21 -8.81 4.22
N LEU A 146 -6.46 -9.28 4.30
CA LEU A 146 -7.12 -9.64 5.56
C LEU A 146 -6.50 -10.90 6.19
N VAL A 147 -5.99 -11.83 5.39
CA VAL A 147 -5.46 -13.12 5.89
C VAL A 147 -4.01 -13.37 5.46
N THR A 148 -3.65 -13.03 4.23
CA THR A 148 -2.30 -13.26 3.69
C THR A 148 -1.27 -12.28 4.26
N THR A 149 -0.13 -12.80 4.74
CA THR A 149 0.99 -11.96 5.20
C THR A 149 1.71 -11.28 4.04
N LYS A 150 2.20 -10.06 4.25
CA LYS A 150 3.00 -9.34 3.27
C LYS A 150 4.42 -9.88 3.25
N ALA A 151 5.02 -9.94 2.06
CA ALA A 151 6.45 -10.23 1.93
C ALA A 151 7.32 -9.05 2.40
N PHE A 152 6.85 -7.82 2.23
CA PHE A 152 7.58 -6.61 2.60
C PHE A 152 7.78 -6.49 4.13
N PRO A 153 8.93 -5.99 4.62
CA PRO A 153 9.13 -5.73 6.05
C PRO A 153 8.40 -4.46 6.50
N GLU A 154 7.64 -4.54 7.58
CA GLU A 154 6.71 -3.49 7.99
C GLU A 154 7.07 -2.80 9.29
N ASP A 155 6.48 -1.63 9.49
CA ASP A 155 6.44 -0.88 10.76
C ASP A 155 4.97 -0.55 11.10
N GLU A 156 4.13 -1.57 11.16
CA GLU A 156 2.67 -1.43 11.25
C GLU A 156 2.11 -1.83 12.61
N VAL A 157 1.08 -1.11 13.05
CA VAL A 157 0.15 -1.55 14.09
C VAL A 157 -1.19 -1.85 13.45
N VAL A 158 -1.70 -3.06 13.63
CA VAL A 158 -2.95 -3.50 13.01
C VAL A 158 -3.91 -4.02 14.06
N LEU A 159 -5.06 -3.36 14.20
CA LEU A 159 -6.19 -3.87 14.97
C LEU A 159 -7.18 -4.50 14.01
N SER A 160 -7.36 -5.81 14.11
CA SER A 160 -8.32 -6.57 13.31
C SER A 160 -9.48 -7.06 14.18
N THR A 161 -10.68 -7.10 13.61
CA THR A 161 -11.88 -7.70 14.19
C THR A 161 -12.49 -8.66 13.18
N ALA A 162 -12.82 -9.86 13.63
CA ALA A 162 -13.54 -10.88 12.89
C ALA A 162 -14.82 -11.26 13.63
N VAL A 163 -15.94 -11.25 12.92
CA VAL A 163 -17.26 -11.62 13.43
C VAL A 163 -17.71 -12.86 12.69
N THR A 164 -17.87 -13.94 13.45
CA THR A 164 -18.50 -15.19 13.01
C THR A 164 -19.99 -15.15 13.33
N THR A 165 -20.82 -15.58 12.39
CA THR A 165 -22.29 -15.65 12.56
C THR A 165 -22.80 -17.01 13.03
N ASP A 166 -21.89 -17.99 13.19
CA ASP A 166 -22.25 -19.35 13.60
C ASP A 166 -22.20 -19.54 15.12
N GLY A 167 -23.20 -20.23 15.66
CA GLY A 167 -23.26 -20.61 17.06
C GLY A 167 -23.43 -19.43 18.04
N PRO A 168 -22.88 -19.52 19.26
CA PRO A 168 -22.83 -18.39 20.18
C PRO A 168 -22.03 -17.24 19.55
N ASP A 169 -22.56 -16.00 19.58
CA ASP A 169 -21.90 -14.82 19.03
C ASP A 169 -20.43 -14.74 19.50
N LYS A 170 -19.48 -14.85 18.57
CA LYS A 170 -18.03 -14.72 18.82
C LYS A 170 -17.48 -13.54 18.04
N VAL A 171 -16.91 -12.60 18.79
CA VAL A 171 -16.18 -11.44 18.25
C VAL A 171 -14.72 -11.63 18.61
N SER A 172 -13.91 -11.91 17.59
CA SER A 172 -12.46 -12.12 17.75
C SER A 172 -11.72 -10.87 17.31
N ASN A 173 -10.80 -10.39 18.12
CA ASN A 173 -9.93 -9.27 17.79
C ASN A 173 -8.48 -9.72 17.84
N LYS A 174 -7.65 -9.00 17.08
CA LYS A 174 -6.23 -9.25 17.00
C LYS A 174 -5.51 -7.91 16.93
N LEU A 175 -4.63 -7.63 17.88
CA LEU A 175 -3.69 -6.53 17.80
C LEU A 175 -2.34 -7.08 17.33
N VAL A 176 -1.85 -6.58 16.22
CA VAL A 176 -0.55 -6.92 15.66
C VAL A 176 0.36 -5.72 15.75
N TYR A 177 1.57 -5.92 16.25
CA TYR A 177 2.64 -4.94 16.25
C TYR A 177 3.82 -5.47 15.45
N GLU A 178 4.14 -4.82 14.34
CA GLU A 178 5.21 -5.17 13.41
C GLU A 178 6.31 -4.11 13.48
N ARG A 179 7.56 -4.56 13.58
CA ARG A 179 8.72 -3.67 13.66
C ARG A 179 9.85 -4.17 12.76
N ARG A 180 10.24 -3.34 11.80
CA ARG A 180 11.42 -3.60 10.97
C ARG A 180 12.70 -3.48 11.81
N ILE A 181 13.65 -4.36 11.54
CA ILE A 181 15.00 -4.36 12.10
C ILE A 181 16.00 -4.37 10.94
N GLY A 182 16.70 -3.25 10.74
CA GLY A 182 17.60 -3.08 9.61
C GLY A 182 16.86 -3.07 8.27
N ALA A 183 17.55 -3.48 7.20
CA ALA A 183 17.03 -3.38 5.84
C ALA A 183 15.98 -4.44 5.50
N THR A 184 16.18 -5.67 5.98
CA THR A 184 15.50 -6.87 5.43
C THR A 184 14.77 -7.70 6.47
N SER A 185 14.91 -7.40 7.76
CA SER A 185 14.35 -8.21 8.84
C SER A 185 13.17 -7.49 9.50
N GLN A 186 12.23 -8.25 10.05
CA GLN A 186 11.10 -7.77 10.83
C GLN A 186 10.84 -8.73 11.98
N VAL A 187 10.41 -8.18 13.11
CA VAL A 187 9.78 -8.93 14.21
C VAL A 187 8.33 -8.50 14.35
N GLU A 188 7.49 -9.40 14.82
CA GLU A 188 6.06 -9.19 14.99
C GLU A 188 5.57 -9.81 16.30
N VAL A 189 4.65 -9.12 16.96
CA VAL A 189 3.95 -9.60 18.15
C VAL A 189 2.45 -9.56 17.88
N VAL A 190 1.78 -10.66 18.13
CA VAL A 190 0.34 -10.82 17.90
C VAL A 190 -0.36 -11.09 19.23
N LEU A 191 -1.34 -10.25 19.55
CA LEU A 191 -2.16 -10.33 20.75
C LEU A 191 -3.62 -10.55 20.35
N PRO A 192 -4.10 -11.80 20.33
CA PRO A 192 -5.51 -12.09 20.12
C PRO A 192 -6.30 -11.89 21.41
N PHE A 193 -7.50 -11.35 21.30
CA PHE A 193 -8.45 -11.23 22.40
C PHE A 193 -9.87 -11.19 21.85
N GLY A 194 -10.85 -11.65 22.61
CA GLY A 194 -12.21 -11.67 22.09
C GLY A 194 -13.28 -11.86 23.13
N TRP A 195 -14.49 -11.89 22.63
CA TRP A 195 -15.69 -12.15 23.40
C TRP A 195 -16.40 -13.35 22.78
N ASN A 196 -16.83 -14.27 23.63
CA ASN A 196 -17.61 -15.42 23.22
C ASN A 196 -18.82 -15.55 24.14
N THR A 197 -19.93 -16.06 23.62
CA THR A 197 -21.06 -16.44 24.47
C THR A 197 -20.92 -17.89 24.88
N THR A 198 -20.87 -18.13 26.19
CA THR A 198 -20.94 -19.48 26.77
C THR A 198 -22.36 -19.73 27.24
N ARG A 199 -22.88 -20.96 27.09
CA ARG A 199 -24.18 -21.30 27.68
C ARG A 199 -23.96 -21.69 29.13
N GLY A 200 -24.47 -20.88 30.05
CA GLY A 200 -24.48 -21.19 31.48
C GLY A 200 -25.39 -22.39 31.80
N ASN A 201 -25.22 -22.97 32.99
CA ASN A 201 -26.04 -24.08 33.51
C ASN A 201 -27.54 -23.74 33.62
N ASP A 202 -27.92 -22.46 33.56
CA ASP A 202 -29.30 -21.97 33.57
C ASP A 202 -29.90 -21.78 32.16
N GLY A 203 -29.14 -22.12 31.11
CA GLY A 203 -29.54 -21.99 29.71
C GLY A 203 -29.44 -20.57 29.14
N ARG A 204 -28.95 -19.59 29.92
CA ARG A 204 -28.69 -18.23 29.42
C ARG A 204 -27.30 -18.13 28.81
N ALA A 205 -27.18 -17.36 27.74
CA ALA A 205 -25.91 -17.03 27.13
C ALA A 205 -25.20 -15.96 27.99
N GLU A 206 -24.02 -16.27 28.50
CA GLU A 206 -23.16 -15.35 29.25
C GLU A 206 -21.95 -14.98 28.39
N TRP A 207 -21.66 -13.68 28.30
CA TRP A 207 -20.50 -13.18 27.59
C TRP A 207 -19.26 -13.32 28.45
N THR A 208 -18.27 -14.07 27.97
CA THR A 208 -16.93 -14.13 28.56
C THR A 208 -15.94 -13.42 27.66
N SER A 209 -14.85 -12.93 28.24
CA SER A 209 -13.77 -12.28 27.50
C SER A 209 -12.44 -12.85 27.95
N ALA A 210 -11.62 -13.31 27.00
CA ALA A 210 -10.27 -13.74 27.31
C ALA A 210 -9.26 -13.30 26.26
N VAL A 211 -8.00 -13.36 26.66
CA VAL A 211 -6.83 -13.21 25.79
C VAL A 211 -6.53 -14.60 25.23
N GLY A 212 -6.24 -14.67 23.93
CA GLY A 212 -5.83 -15.92 23.31
C GLY A 212 -4.33 -16.16 23.35
N ASP A 213 -3.89 -17.15 22.58
CA ASP A 213 -2.48 -17.47 22.47
C ASP A 213 -1.66 -16.35 21.80
N ILE A 214 -0.70 -15.81 22.54
CA ILE A 214 0.21 -14.76 22.05
C ILE A 214 1.15 -15.38 21.03
N ALA A 215 1.34 -14.73 19.89
CA ALA A 215 2.30 -15.17 18.89
C ALA A 215 3.47 -14.19 18.74
N LEU A 216 4.65 -14.76 18.50
CA LEU A 216 5.87 -14.04 18.16
C LEU A 216 6.30 -14.50 16.77
N ALA A 217 6.47 -13.57 15.84
CA ALA A 217 6.89 -13.89 14.50
C ALA A 217 8.15 -13.12 14.08
N GLY A 218 8.90 -13.72 13.17
CA GLY A 218 10.05 -13.11 12.53
C GLY A 218 10.02 -13.35 11.03
N LYS A 219 10.42 -12.35 10.26
CA LYS A 219 10.44 -12.41 8.79
C LYS A 219 11.74 -11.80 8.27
N GLN A 220 12.29 -12.42 7.22
CA GLN A 220 13.52 -12.02 6.56
C GLN A 220 13.29 -12.01 5.05
N VAL A 221 13.59 -10.88 4.41
CA VAL A 221 13.62 -10.78 2.94
C VAL A 221 14.80 -11.57 2.41
N LEU A 222 14.50 -12.47 1.48
CA LEU A 222 15.47 -13.32 0.78
C LEU A 222 15.84 -12.76 -0.59
N PHE A 223 14.89 -12.05 -1.21
CA PHE A 223 15.05 -11.48 -2.53
C PHE A 223 14.13 -10.27 -2.68
N HIS A 224 14.62 -9.22 -3.34
CA HIS A 224 13.78 -8.15 -3.87
C HIS A 224 14.41 -7.59 -5.15
N GLY A 225 13.58 -7.08 -6.06
CA GLY A 225 14.08 -6.49 -7.29
C GLY A 225 13.03 -5.65 -8.00
N MET A 226 13.34 -4.36 -8.19
CA MET A 226 12.45 -3.45 -8.93
C MET A 226 12.32 -3.78 -10.41
N ARG A 227 13.38 -4.33 -11.02
CA ARG A 227 13.34 -4.76 -12.43
C ARG A 227 12.37 -5.93 -12.66
N SER A 228 12.32 -6.88 -11.72
CA SER A 228 11.34 -7.97 -11.76
C SER A 228 10.01 -7.59 -11.13
N GLY A 229 9.96 -6.50 -10.35
CA GLY A 229 8.80 -6.08 -9.57
C GLY A 229 8.45 -7.08 -8.47
N SER A 230 9.41 -7.84 -7.94
CA SER A 230 9.13 -8.95 -7.04
C SER A 230 9.92 -8.91 -5.74
N ILE A 231 9.33 -9.49 -4.70
CA ILE A 231 9.90 -9.63 -3.36
C ILE A 231 9.56 -11.00 -2.79
N VAL A 232 10.52 -11.61 -2.10
CA VAL A 232 10.38 -12.91 -1.45
C VAL A 232 10.93 -12.83 -0.03
N SER A 233 10.16 -13.35 0.92
CA SER A 233 10.55 -13.43 2.32
C SER A 233 10.30 -14.82 2.87
N ALA A 234 11.13 -15.23 3.81
CA ALA A 234 10.88 -16.38 4.67
C ALA A 234 10.64 -15.91 6.09
N GLY A 235 9.77 -16.58 6.81
CA GLY A 235 9.48 -16.26 8.19
C GLY A 235 8.99 -17.46 8.97
N GLY A 236 8.77 -17.22 10.25
CA GLY A 236 8.15 -18.19 11.14
C GLY A 236 7.42 -17.48 12.25
N GLU A 237 6.27 -18.03 12.62
CA GLU A 237 5.49 -17.63 13.78
C GLU A 237 5.57 -18.73 14.85
N VAL A 238 5.68 -18.32 16.11
CA VAL A 238 5.64 -19.18 17.28
C VAL A 238 4.45 -18.72 18.12
N ILE A 239 3.41 -19.54 18.16
CA ILE A 239 2.19 -19.30 18.94
C ILE A 239 2.41 -19.97 20.30
N LEU A 240 2.30 -19.20 21.38
CA LEU A 240 2.55 -19.66 22.74
C LEU A 240 1.24 -20.02 23.43
N PRO A 241 1.18 -21.12 24.21
CA PRO A 241 -0.04 -21.54 24.92
C PRO A 241 -0.26 -20.65 26.16
N THR A 242 -0.65 -19.40 25.93
CA THR A 242 -0.88 -18.37 26.95
C THR A 242 -2.35 -18.06 27.13
N GLY A 243 -3.19 -18.44 26.17
CA GLY A 243 -4.63 -18.31 26.22
C GLY A 243 -5.26 -19.34 27.13
N ASP A 244 -6.49 -19.04 27.54
CA ASP A 244 -7.27 -19.95 28.38
C ASP A 244 -7.90 -21.07 27.51
N GLU A 245 -7.47 -22.32 27.72
CA GLU A 245 -8.01 -23.50 27.05
C GLU A 245 -9.49 -23.73 27.40
N ASP A 246 -9.87 -23.54 28.68
CA ASP A 246 -11.21 -23.84 29.20
C ASP A 246 -12.26 -22.87 28.65
N GLU A 247 -11.84 -21.64 28.31
CA GLU A 247 -12.70 -20.64 27.67
C GLU A 247 -12.63 -20.64 26.13
N GLY A 248 -11.83 -21.53 25.53
CA GLY A 248 -11.70 -21.68 24.08
C GLY A 248 -10.86 -20.58 23.41
N PHE A 249 -9.91 -20.02 24.14
CA PHE A 249 -9.00 -18.97 23.69
C PHE A 249 -7.55 -19.43 23.49
N GLY A 250 -7.18 -20.66 23.91
CA GLY A 250 -5.87 -21.26 23.64
C GLY A 250 -5.95 -22.64 22.98
N ASP A 251 -4.96 -22.97 22.16
CA ASP A 251 -4.75 -24.30 21.55
C ASP A 251 -4.07 -25.28 22.54
N GLY A 252 -3.59 -24.78 23.69
CA GLY A 252 -2.99 -25.59 24.77
C GLY A 252 -1.63 -26.21 24.45
N THR A 253 -1.06 -25.85 23.30
CA THR A 253 0.27 -26.24 22.87
C THR A 253 0.97 -25.09 22.16
N THR A 254 2.30 -25.09 22.22
CA THR A 254 3.09 -24.24 21.32
C THR A 254 2.90 -24.72 19.88
N VAL A 255 2.74 -23.79 18.95
CA VAL A 255 2.65 -24.07 17.52
C VAL A 255 3.74 -23.31 16.79
N PHE A 256 4.39 -23.97 15.84
CA PHE A 256 5.36 -23.38 14.92
C PHE A 256 4.75 -23.27 13.52
N GLU A 257 4.77 -22.08 12.93
CA GLU A 257 4.30 -21.84 11.57
C GLU A 257 5.40 -21.25 10.68
N PRO A 258 6.32 -22.06 10.14
CA PRO A 258 7.24 -21.58 9.11
C PRO A 258 6.49 -21.30 7.79
N PHE A 259 6.86 -20.20 7.13
CA PHE A 259 6.24 -19.78 5.87
C PHE A 259 7.21 -19.11 4.89
N LEU A 260 6.78 -19.09 3.63
CA LEU A 260 7.31 -18.25 2.56
C LEU A 260 6.22 -17.26 2.15
N ALA A 261 6.63 -16.01 1.89
CA ALA A 261 5.78 -14.95 1.38
C ALA A 261 6.38 -14.36 0.10
N TYR A 262 5.53 -14.02 -0.85
CA TYR A 262 5.87 -13.53 -2.18
C TYR A 262 4.98 -12.34 -2.55
N GLY A 263 5.58 -11.31 -3.16
CA GLY A 263 4.87 -10.17 -3.74
C GLY A 263 5.34 -9.91 -5.17
N GLN A 264 4.43 -9.50 -6.04
CA GLN A 264 4.70 -9.17 -7.43
C GLN A 264 3.85 -7.99 -7.89
N LEU A 265 4.51 -6.97 -8.42
CA LEU A 265 3.92 -5.89 -9.19
C LEU A 265 3.54 -6.38 -10.58
N LEU A 266 2.34 -6.05 -11.02
CA LEU A 266 1.83 -6.36 -12.34
C LEU A 266 1.53 -5.04 -13.08
N PRO A 267 1.44 -5.06 -14.42
CA PRO A 267 1.10 -3.87 -15.19
C PRO A 267 -0.22 -3.24 -14.77
N ALA A 268 -0.35 -1.92 -14.98
CA ALA A 268 -1.56 -1.14 -14.68
C ALA A 268 -1.99 -1.25 -13.21
N ASP A 269 -1.04 -1.10 -12.28
CA ASP A 269 -1.27 -1.05 -10.83
C ASP A 269 -1.96 -2.28 -10.22
N PHE A 270 -1.93 -3.40 -10.96
CA PHE A 270 -2.28 -4.71 -10.42
C PHE A 270 -1.13 -5.27 -9.58
N PHE A 271 -1.46 -6.15 -8.65
CA PHE A 271 -0.47 -6.85 -7.85
C PHE A 271 -0.93 -8.25 -7.47
N LEU A 272 0.04 -9.12 -7.25
CA LEU A 272 -0.14 -10.48 -6.77
C LEU A 272 0.63 -10.66 -5.46
N GLN A 273 0.00 -11.29 -4.48
CA GLN A 273 0.68 -11.77 -3.26
C GLN A 273 0.44 -13.26 -3.10
N PHE A 274 1.39 -13.95 -2.48
CA PHE A 274 1.26 -15.36 -2.14
C PHE A 274 1.94 -15.65 -0.81
N GLN A 275 1.35 -16.54 -0.02
CA GLN A 275 1.92 -17.09 1.20
C GLN A 275 1.72 -18.60 1.21
N GLY A 276 2.76 -19.36 1.56
CA GLY A 276 2.65 -20.81 1.76
C GLY A 276 3.41 -21.22 3.01
N GLY A 277 2.86 -22.15 3.78
CA GLY A 277 3.45 -22.57 5.04
C GLY A 277 2.86 -23.86 5.57
N VAL A 278 3.35 -24.26 6.74
CA VAL A 278 2.84 -25.40 7.51
C VAL A 278 2.64 -24.97 8.96
N LYS A 279 1.60 -25.49 9.60
CA LYS A 279 1.34 -25.37 11.04
C LYS A 279 1.79 -26.67 11.70
N ILE A 280 2.68 -26.59 12.68
CA ILE A 280 3.28 -27.75 13.36
C ILE A 280 3.12 -27.56 14.89
N PRO A 281 2.20 -28.27 15.56
CA PRO A 281 2.07 -28.21 17.01
C PRO A 281 3.20 -28.99 17.69
N ALA A 282 3.67 -28.50 18.84
CA ALA A 282 4.68 -29.16 19.65
C ALA A 282 4.16 -30.45 20.33
N LYS A 283 2.84 -30.57 20.49
CA LYS A 283 2.15 -31.74 21.05
C LYS A 283 0.90 -32.03 20.23
N ASP A 284 0.78 -33.27 19.77
CA ASP A 284 -0.44 -33.80 19.17
C ASP A 284 -1.46 -34.11 20.27
N LYS A 285 -2.28 -33.11 20.60
CA LYS A 285 -3.48 -33.32 21.40
C LYS A 285 -4.71 -32.90 20.60
N ASP A 286 -4.87 -31.59 20.45
CA ASP A 286 -6.07 -30.95 19.92
C ASP A 286 -5.79 -30.11 18.66
N THR A 287 -4.51 -29.89 18.34
CA THR A 287 -4.06 -29.21 17.12
C THR A 287 -3.32 -30.21 16.25
N GLU A 288 -3.59 -30.18 14.94
CA GLU A 288 -3.01 -31.11 13.96
C GLU A 288 -2.05 -30.37 13.03
N ASP A 289 -1.14 -31.12 12.41
CA ASP A 289 -0.30 -30.63 11.32
C ASP A 289 -1.16 -30.18 10.11
N GLU A 290 -1.03 -28.92 9.71
CA GLU A 290 -1.77 -28.33 8.59
C GLU A 290 -0.81 -27.76 7.55
N ALA A 291 -1.01 -28.06 6.26
CA ALA A 291 -0.36 -27.33 5.18
C ALA A 291 -1.33 -26.30 4.62
N PHE A 292 -0.86 -25.08 4.36
CA PHE A 292 -1.70 -24.02 3.80
C PHE A 292 -1.00 -23.24 2.69
N TRP A 293 -1.83 -22.63 1.84
CA TRP A 293 -1.43 -21.59 0.92
C TRP A 293 -2.52 -20.52 0.80
N ARG A 294 -2.09 -19.31 0.48
CA ARG A 294 -2.94 -18.13 0.33
C ARG A 294 -2.44 -17.35 -0.87
N GLY A 295 -3.33 -16.88 -1.71
CA GLY A 295 -3.01 -16.07 -2.89
C GLY A 295 -3.94 -14.88 -2.98
N VAL A 296 -3.41 -13.71 -3.33
CA VAL A 296 -4.15 -12.45 -3.43
C VAL A 296 -3.91 -11.84 -4.79
N LEU A 297 -4.98 -11.49 -5.50
CA LEU A 297 -4.92 -10.61 -6.66
C LEU A 297 -5.63 -9.30 -6.31
N GLY A 298 -4.98 -8.18 -6.59
CA GLY A 298 -5.54 -6.86 -6.33
C GLY A 298 -5.15 -5.83 -7.36
N HIS A 299 -5.76 -4.66 -7.24
CA HIS A 299 -5.49 -3.49 -8.05
C HIS A 299 -5.64 -2.24 -7.18
N THR A 300 -4.68 -1.33 -7.24
CA THR A 300 -4.74 -0.07 -6.49
C THR A 300 -5.00 1.09 -7.43
N PHE A 301 -5.93 1.98 -7.06
CA PHE A 301 -6.16 3.24 -7.77
C PHE A 301 -6.37 4.38 -6.80
N VAL A 302 -6.12 5.60 -7.26
CA VAL A 302 -6.27 6.83 -6.48
C VAL A 302 -7.48 7.62 -6.96
N THR A 303 -8.21 8.23 -6.03
CA THR A 303 -9.29 9.18 -6.39
C THR A 303 -8.71 10.53 -6.76
N GLY A 304 -8.97 11.00 -7.99
CA GLY A 304 -8.27 12.17 -8.53
C GLY A 304 -6.80 11.86 -8.77
N SER A 305 -5.95 12.90 -8.87
CA SER A 305 -4.53 12.68 -9.12
C SER A 305 -3.76 12.24 -7.87
N TYR A 306 -4.20 12.66 -6.67
CA TYR A 306 -3.41 12.52 -5.44
C TYR A 306 -4.23 12.20 -4.18
N GLY A 307 -5.53 11.91 -4.33
CA GLY A 307 -6.45 11.70 -3.21
C GLY A 307 -6.30 10.34 -2.54
N ARG A 308 -7.43 9.76 -2.10
CA ARG A 308 -7.43 8.48 -1.37
C ARG A 308 -7.05 7.32 -2.28
N SER A 309 -6.25 6.40 -1.77
CA SER A 309 -5.98 5.11 -2.41
C SER A 309 -7.05 4.09 -2.05
N TRP A 310 -7.43 3.30 -3.06
CA TRP A 310 -8.41 2.23 -2.98
C TRP A 310 -7.81 0.97 -3.58
N SER A 311 -7.84 -0.12 -2.81
CA SER A 311 -7.23 -1.39 -3.20
C SER A 311 -8.24 -2.52 -3.05
N PRO A 312 -9.16 -2.71 -4.02
CA PRO A 312 -9.95 -3.93 -4.10
C PRO A 312 -9.05 -5.15 -4.32
N MET A 313 -9.32 -6.23 -3.60
CA MET A 313 -8.57 -7.48 -3.68
C MET A 313 -9.51 -8.68 -3.58
N VAL A 314 -9.05 -9.82 -4.10
CA VAL A 314 -9.66 -11.13 -3.86
C VAL A 314 -8.57 -12.08 -3.39
N GLU A 315 -8.74 -12.67 -2.21
CA GLU A 315 -7.88 -13.78 -1.75
C GLU A 315 -8.51 -15.14 -2.05
N LEU A 316 -7.67 -16.12 -2.34
CA LEU A 316 -8.01 -17.53 -2.34
C LEU A 316 -7.16 -18.21 -1.27
N LEU A 317 -7.81 -18.95 -0.38
CA LEU A 317 -7.17 -19.67 0.71
C LEU A 317 -7.38 -21.17 0.51
N GLY A 318 -6.31 -21.94 0.67
CA GLY A 318 -6.35 -23.40 0.65
C GLY A 318 -5.61 -23.94 1.86
N SER A 319 -6.21 -24.88 2.59
CA SER A 319 -5.51 -25.61 3.65
C SER A 319 -5.91 -27.07 3.75
N ARG A 320 -5.06 -27.90 4.34
CA ARG A 320 -5.30 -29.33 4.49
C ARG A 320 -4.55 -29.91 5.69
N ASP A 321 -5.26 -30.69 6.49
CA ASP A 321 -4.70 -31.48 7.57
C ASP A 321 -3.87 -32.64 6.99
N ILE A 322 -2.59 -32.73 7.37
CA ILE A 322 -1.62 -33.64 6.75
C ILE A 322 -1.88 -35.10 7.19
N GLU A 323 -2.23 -35.33 8.44
CA GLU A 323 -2.28 -36.69 9.02
C GLU A 323 -3.60 -37.42 8.77
N ARG A 324 -4.74 -36.72 8.80
CA ARG A 324 -6.07 -37.37 8.83
C ARG A 324 -6.71 -37.60 7.45
N SER A 325 -5.98 -37.39 6.35
CA SER A 325 -6.52 -37.51 4.98
C SER A 325 -7.89 -36.82 4.79
N ARG A 326 -8.08 -35.65 5.40
CA ARG A 326 -9.29 -34.85 5.19
C ARG A 326 -9.25 -34.14 3.85
N ASP A 327 -10.44 -33.83 3.34
CA ASP A 327 -10.59 -33.02 2.14
C ASP A 327 -10.00 -31.61 2.37
N PRO A 328 -9.33 -31.03 1.37
CA PRO A 328 -8.74 -29.70 1.50
C PRO A 328 -9.84 -28.66 1.69
N ARG A 329 -9.63 -27.69 2.58
CA ARG A 329 -10.53 -26.57 2.82
C ARG A 329 -10.17 -25.42 1.88
N TRP A 330 -11.20 -24.84 1.26
CA TRP A 330 -11.06 -23.74 0.30
C TRP A 330 -11.94 -22.57 0.70
N ASP A 331 -11.40 -21.36 0.62
CA ASP A 331 -12.13 -20.11 0.85
C ASP A 331 -11.80 -19.05 -0.20
N VAL A 332 -12.74 -18.14 -0.42
CA VAL A 332 -12.53 -16.89 -1.15
C VAL A 332 -12.76 -15.70 -0.22
N VAL A 333 -11.94 -14.66 -0.36
CA VAL A 333 -12.02 -13.44 0.46
C VAL A 333 -12.08 -12.21 -0.44
N PRO A 334 -13.26 -11.81 -0.93
CA PRO A 334 -13.42 -10.46 -1.49
C PRO A 334 -13.21 -9.42 -0.40
N GLN A 335 -12.43 -8.39 -0.71
CA GLN A 335 -12.08 -7.33 0.24
C GLN A 335 -11.75 -6.01 -0.43
N LEU A 336 -11.73 -4.96 0.37
CA LEU A 336 -11.34 -3.61 -0.01
C LEU A 336 -10.51 -2.97 1.09
N GLN A 337 -9.35 -2.43 0.73
CA GLN A 337 -8.59 -1.52 1.58
C GLN A 337 -8.75 -0.08 1.07
N VAL A 338 -8.87 0.89 1.98
CA VAL A 338 -8.95 2.31 1.68
C VAL A 338 -8.08 3.13 2.64
N SER A 339 -7.36 4.13 2.11
CA SER A 339 -6.64 5.10 2.94
C SER A 339 -7.61 6.05 3.65
N LEU A 340 -7.45 6.22 4.95
CA LEU A 340 -8.25 7.10 5.80
C LEU A 340 -7.61 8.49 6.00
N SER A 341 -6.31 8.55 6.26
CA SER A 341 -5.56 9.79 6.42
C SER A 341 -5.12 10.36 5.06
N THR A 342 -4.87 11.67 4.99
CA THR A 342 -4.31 12.34 3.80
C THR A 342 -2.89 11.86 3.50
N ARG A 343 -2.09 11.56 4.53
CA ARG A 343 -0.77 10.93 4.41
C ARG A 343 -0.83 9.46 3.96
N GLN A 344 -2.02 8.85 3.95
CA GLN A 344 -2.27 7.46 3.58
C GLN A 344 -1.65 6.39 4.48
N HIS A 345 -1.10 6.74 5.65
CA HIS A 345 -0.52 5.81 6.63
C HIS A 345 -1.54 5.18 7.58
N VAL A 346 -2.76 5.71 7.65
CA VAL A 346 -3.88 5.09 8.37
C VAL A 346 -4.85 4.53 7.34
N ARG A 347 -5.12 3.22 7.39
CA ARG A 347 -5.88 2.50 6.35
C ARG A 347 -6.94 1.59 6.99
N LEU A 348 -8.08 1.45 6.33
CA LEU A 348 -9.16 0.54 6.72
C LEU A 348 -9.27 -0.57 5.70
N GLY A 349 -9.23 -1.82 6.15
CA GLY A 349 -9.55 -2.99 5.32
C GLY A 349 -10.85 -3.63 5.77
N LEU A 350 -11.68 -4.06 4.84
CA LEU A 350 -12.93 -4.77 5.12
C LEU A 350 -13.19 -5.85 4.07
N GLY A 351 -13.80 -6.96 4.48
CA GLY A 351 -14.12 -8.05 3.58
C GLY A 351 -14.84 -9.20 4.28
N ALA A 352 -15.04 -10.29 3.55
CA ALA A 352 -15.70 -11.48 4.06
C ALA A 352 -15.00 -12.74 3.56
N ARG A 353 -14.66 -13.66 4.46
CA ARG A 353 -14.16 -15.00 4.11
C ARG A 353 -15.36 -15.90 3.85
N ILE A 354 -15.45 -16.45 2.66
CA ILE A 354 -16.57 -17.27 2.21
C ILE A 354 -16.07 -18.68 1.88
N PRO A 355 -16.56 -19.73 2.57
CA PRO A 355 -16.24 -21.11 2.25
C PRO A 355 -16.65 -21.50 0.83
N LEU A 356 -15.72 -22.09 0.08
CA LEU A 356 -16.00 -22.62 -1.26
C LEU A 356 -16.52 -24.06 -1.19
N ASN A 357 -16.08 -24.84 -0.21
CA ASN A 357 -16.51 -26.21 0.08
C ASN A 357 -16.84 -26.41 1.58
N HIS A 358 -17.51 -27.53 1.89
CA HIS A 358 -18.05 -27.84 3.23
C HIS A 358 -18.95 -26.72 3.78
N ARG A 359 -19.82 -26.18 2.93
CA ARG A 359 -20.67 -25.00 3.22
C ARG A 359 -21.83 -25.32 4.18
N ASP A 360 -22.06 -26.58 4.44
CA ASP A 360 -22.98 -27.13 5.44
C ASP A 360 -22.39 -27.09 6.86
N GLU A 361 -21.07 -27.00 6.98
CA GLU A 361 -20.35 -26.97 8.27
C GLU A 361 -19.63 -25.64 8.51
N ARG A 362 -19.57 -24.76 7.50
CA ARG A 362 -18.73 -23.56 7.51
C ARG A 362 -19.53 -22.36 7.04
N GLU A 363 -19.55 -21.32 7.87
CA GLU A 363 -20.20 -20.05 7.56
C GLU A 363 -19.22 -18.95 7.12
N PRO A 364 -19.74 -17.90 6.46
CA PRO A 364 -18.95 -16.71 6.18
C PRO A 364 -18.45 -16.00 7.45
N VAL A 365 -17.24 -15.43 7.39
CA VAL A 365 -16.67 -14.60 8.46
C VAL A 365 -16.45 -13.19 7.95
N TYR A 366 -17.04 -12.20 8.61
CA TYR A 366 -16.85 -10.79 8.27
C TYR A 366 -15.64 -10.25 9.01
N MET A 367 -14.76 -9.56 8.29
CA MET A 367 -13.48 -9.12 8.81
C MET A 367 -13.27 -7.65 8.50
N VAL A 368 -12.69 -6.93 9.47
CA VAL A 368 -12.27 -5.55 9.33
C VAL A 368 -10.92 -5.38 10.02
N TYR A 369 -10.06 -4.52 9.49
CA TYR A 369 -8.90 -4.03 10.23
C TYR A 369 -8.75 -2.53 10.10
N LEU A 370 -8.16 -1.93 11.13
CA LEU A 370 -7.56 -0.62 11.11
C LEU A 370 -6.04 -0.79 11.18
N LEU A 371 -5.34 -0.27 10.19
CA LEU A 371 -3.89 -0.31 10.04
C LEU A 371 -3.32 1.08 10.25
N TRP A 372 -2.24 1.17 11.00
CA TRP A 372 -1.43 2.36 11.17
C TRP A 372 0.02 2.04 10.86
N ASP A 373 0.56 2.67 9.82
CA ASP A 373 1.98 2.66 9.52
C ASP A 373 2.70 3.71 10.41
N THR A 374 3.52 3.21 11.33
CA THR A 374 4.20 4.02 12.34
C THR A 374 5.44 4.72 11.80
N PHE A 375 5.94 4.32 10.62
CA PHE A 375 7.05 4.98 9.98
C PHE A 375 6.66 6.39 9.48
N ASP A 376 5.49 6.50 8.88
CA ASP A 376 4.97 7.74 8.30
C ASP A 376 4.54 8.79 9.32
N GLY A 377 4.46 8.43 10.61
CA GLY A 377 4.21 9.37 11.70
C GLY A 377 3.14 8.91 12.68
N GLY A 378 2.71 9.84 13.53
CA GLY A 378 1.72 9.55 14.57
C GLY A 378 0.34 9.21 14.01
N PHE A 379 -0.43 8.40 14.75
CA PHE A 379 -1.80 8.01 14.35
C PHE A 379 -2.71 9.22 14.10
N PHE A 380 -2.54 10.31 14.85
CA PHE A 380 -3.35 11.54 14.74
C PHE A 380 -2.72 12.62 13.84
N GLU A 381 -1.61 12.32 13.17
CA GLU A 381 -0.94 13.24 12.24
C GLU A 381 -1.38 12.99 10.80
N GLY A 382 -1.21 13.98 9.91
CA GLY A 382 -1.40 13.79 8.47
C GLY A 382 -2.83 13.48 8.01
N TRP A 383 -3.85 13.93 8.75
CA TRP A 383 -5.27 13.76 8.42
C TRP A 383 -5.78 14.77 7.39
#